data_AF-A0A4V6PD82-F1
#
_entry.id   AF-A0A4V6PD82-F1
#
_cell.length_a   1.000
_cell.length_b   1.000
_cell.length_c   1.000
_cell.angle_alpha   90.00
_cell.angle_beta   90.00
_cell.angle_gamma   90.00
#
_symmetry.space_group_name_H-M   'P 1'
#
loop_
_entity.id
_entity.type
_entity.pdbx_description
1 polymer ?
#
loop_
_entity_poly.entity_id
_entity_poly.type
_entity_poly.pdbx_seq_one_letter_code
_entity_poly.pdbx_strand_id
1 'polypeptide(L)'
;MGRRNRGGSSGGRGNPAGAKVISKVLSETRTFRSRSGRTREYELIHPNKSREGELSKKYNMKDRKDGEKGQTGPNVRTRRVDRDSNDMARAVDDARRHNGDGSGRNYAAFRYIDKDGNERIMVARSDGRHSEKRAGMEILERGGKLKEVYTERQPCDIPGAWCEEWIPRYFGNKLDVTYSYPYDNDIPGSKSSANSAVKRYAGGLLT
;
A
#
# COMPACT_ATOMS: atom_id res chain seq x y z
N MET A 1 66.14 -1.81 -0.22
CA MET A 1 65.72 -0.84 0.81
C MET A 1 64.71 0.09 0.12
N GLY A 2 63.39 0.05 0.32
CA GLY A 2 62.63 -0.12 1.56
C GLY A 2 62.03 1.24 1.94
N ARG A 3 60.84 1.58 1.42
CA ARG A 3 59.87 2.49 2.07
C ARG A 3 58.46 2.31 1.49
N ARG A 4 57.49 2.45 2.41
CA ARG A 4 56.11 1.94 2.40
C ARG A 4 55.10 3.06 2.10
N ASN A 5 54.07 2.72 1.31
CA ASN A 5 52.63 2.77 1.63
C ASN A 5 51.91 4.14 1.85
N ARG A 6 50.84 4.42 1.07
CA ARG A 6 49.41 4.49 1.49
C ARG A 6 48.52 5.42 0.64
N GLY A 7 47.28 4.95 0.42
CA GLY A 7 46.06 5.76 0.21
C GLY A 7 45.65 5.90 -1.26
N GLY A 8 44.45 5.55 -1.72
CA GLY A 8 43.21 5.15 -1.08
C GLY A 8 42.04 5.65 -1.93
N SER A 9 40.99 4.83 -2.09
CA SER A 9 39.62 5.17 -2.55
C SER A 9 39.48 5.80 -3.95
N SER A 10 38.38 5.66 -4.70
CA SER A 10 37.09 4.99 -4.61
C SER A 10 36.34 5.41 -5.88
N GLY A 11 35.40 4.59 -6.37
CA GLY A 11 34.28 5.14 -7.16
C GLY A 11 34.03 4.41 -8.46
N GLY A 12 32.84 3.83 -8.56
CA GLY A 12 32.37 3.24 -9.81
C GLY A 12 31.54 1.97 -9.68
N ARG A 13 30.97 1.63 -8.52
CA ARG A 13 29.82 0.71 -8.50
C ARG A 13 28.63 1.49 -9.03
N GLY A 14 28.44 1.44 -10.35
CA GLY A 14 27.19 1.81 -10.97
C GLY A 14 26.08 0.97 -10.34
N ASN A 15 25.21 1.62 -9.57
CA ASN A 15 23.91 1.05 -9.23
C ASN A 15 23.22 0.69 -10.55
N PRO A 16 22.77 -0.56 -10.78
CA PRO A 16 21.80 -0.79 -11.83
C PRO A 16 20.52 -0.08 -11.38
N ALA A 17 20.30 1.11 -11.93
CA ALA A 17 19.01 1.78 -11.90
C ALA A 17 17.97 0.75 -12.32
N GLY A 18 16.98 0.55 -11.44
CA GLY A 18 15.99 -0.52 -11.54
C GLY A 18 15.42 -0.61 -12.94
N ALA A 19 15.72 -1.71 -13.61
CA ALA A 19 14.97 -2.14 -14.78
C ALA A 19 13.49 -2.11 -14.38
N LYS A 20 12.70 -1.30 -15.09
CA LYS A 20 11.24 -1.34 -14.97
C LYS A 20 10.81 -2.71 -15.47
N VAL A 21 10.72 -3.68 -14.56
CA VAL A 21 10.06 -4.95 -14.84
C VAL A 21 8.61 -4.61 -15.11
N ILE A 22 8.23 -4.59 -16.40
CA ILE A 22 6.83 -4.62 -16.79
C ILE A 22 6.41 -6.06 -16.48
N SER A 23 5.92 -6.29 -15.27
CA SER A 23 5.33 -7.59 -14.94
C SER A 23 4.13 -7.79 -15.86
N LYS A 24 4.22 -8.79 -16.75
CA LYS A 24 3.05 -9.25 -17.53
C LYS A 24 1.98 -9.83 -16.61
N VAL A 25 2.40 -10.34 -15.45
CA VAL A 25 1.52 -10.85 -14.40
C VAL A 25 1.01 -9.66 -13.59
N LEU A 26 -0.28 -9.36 -13.72
CA LEU A 26 -0.93 -8.26 -12.98
C LEU A 26 -1.00 -8.56 -11.48
N SER A 27 -1.14 -9.84 -11.15
CA SER A 27 -1.25 -10.30 -9.78
C SER A 27 -0.93 -11.77 -9.63
N GLU A 28 -0.61 -12.18 -8.42
CA GLU A 28 -0.40 -13.57 -8.05
C GLU A 28 -1.18 -13.93 -6.79
N THR A 29 -1.65 -15.18 -6.70
CA THR A 29 -2.28 -15.72 -5.50
C THR A 29 -1.21 -16.31 -4.59
N ARG A 30 -1.31 -15.98 -3.31
CA ARG A 30 -0.37 -16.35 -2.26
C ARG A 30 -1.15 -16.88 -1.06
N THR A 31 -0.49 -17.68 -0.24
CA THR A 31 -1.05 -18.15 1.03
C THR A 31 -0.28 -17.57 2.21
N PHE A 32 -0.98 -17.33 3.30
CA PHE A 32 -0.40 -16.91 4.56
C PHE A 32 -1.10 -17.61 5.72
N ARG A 33 -0.42 -17.66 6.87
CA ARG A 33 -1.02 -18.17 8.11
C ARG A 33 -1.73 -17.04 8.86
N SER A 34 -3.05 -17.14 8.98
CA SER A 34 -3.89 -16.20 9.71
C SER A 34 -3.56 -16.20 11.21
N ARG A 35 -4.10 -15.22 11.94
CA ARG A 35 -4.01 -15.17 13.40
C ARG A 35 -4.65 -16.38 14.06
N SER A 36 -5.73 -16.91 13.48
CA SER A 36 -6.39 -18.15 13.95
C SER A 36 -5.61 -19.42 13.61
N GLY A 37 -4.42 -19.30 12.99
CA GLY A 37 -3.57 -20.42 12.61
C GLY A 37 -4.00 -21.12 11.32
N ARG A 38 -5.08 -20.67 10.67
CA ARG A 38 -5.59 -21.20 9.40
C ARG A 38 -4.79 -20.66 8.22
N THR A 39 -4.58 -21.48 7.21
CA THR A 39 -4.07 -20.99 5.93
C THR A 39 -5.17 -20.21 5.22
N ARG A 40 -4.87 -19.00 4.77
CA ARG A 40 -5.77 -18.17 3.96
C ARG A 40 -5.02 -17.71 2.71
N GLU A 41 -5.78 -17.36 1.68
CA GLU A 41 -5.25 -16.81 0.44
C GLU A 41 -5.32 -15.29 0.43
N TYR A 42 -4.38 -14.68 -0.28
CA TYR A 42 -4.48 -13.29 -0.72
C TYR A 42 -3.93 -13.14 -2.15
N GLU A 43 -4.41 -12.14 -2.86
CA GLU A 43 -3.93 -11.75 -4.17
C GLU A 43 -2.97 -10.56 -4.03
N LEU A 44 -1.73 -10.69 -4.51
CA LEU A 44 -0.74 -9.62 -4.53
C LEU A 44 -0.75 -8.89 -5.87
N ILE A 45 -1.05 -7.59 -5.89
CA ILE A 45 -1.03 -6.77 -7.11
C ILE A 45 0.38 -6.25 -7.40
N HIS A 46 0.90 -6.60 -8.57
CA HIS A 46 2.19 -6.08 -9.06
C HIS A 46 2.03 -4.72 -9.76
N PRO A 47 3.02 -3.82 -9.67
CA PRO A 47 3.03 -2.55 -10.41
C PRO A 47 2.84 -2.75 -11.91
N ASN A 48 1.81 -2.10 -12.47
CA ASN A 48 1.61 -2.02 -13.92
C ASN A 48 1.12 -0.62 -14.29
N LYS A 49 2.04 0.22 -14.80
CA LYS A 49 1.77 1.64 -15.05
C LYS A 49 0.73 1.89 -16.15
N SER A 50 0.64 1.01 -17.15
CA SER A 50 -0.34 1.17 -18.22
C SER A 50 -1.75 0.95 -17.68
N ARG A 51 -1.94 -0.21 -17.04
CA ARG A 51 -3.20 -0.59 -16.40
C ARG A 51 -3.63 0.41 -15.33
N GLU A 52 -2.71 0.78 -14.45
CA GLU A 52 -2.98 1.79 -13.41
C GLU A 52 -3.28 3.18 -13.99
N GLY A 53 -2.70 3.51 -15.15
CA GLY A 53 -2.99 4.74 -15.87
C GLY A 53 -4.42 4.78 -16.40
N GLU A 54 -4.88 3.69 -17.01
CA GLU A 54 -6.26 3.52 -17.48
C GLU A 54 -7.26 3.60 -16.32
N LEU A 55 -7.02 2.81 -15.27
CA LEU A 55 -7.87 2.80 -14.09
C LEU A 55 -7.90 4.16 -13.40
N SER A 56 -6.77 4.83 -13.31
CA SER A 56 -6.72 6.18 -12.72
C SER A 56 -7.49 7.21 -13.53
N LYS A 57 -7.66 7.04 -14.84
CA LYS A 57 -8.49 7.96 -15.64
C LYS A 57 -9.98 7.76 -15.36
N LYS A 58 -10.39 6.53 -15.04
CA LYS A 58 -11.77 6.13 -14.73
C LYS A 58 -12.16 6.44 -13.29
N TYR A 59 -11.27 6.19 -12.34
CA TYR A 59 -11.52 6.30 -10.90
C TYR A 59 -10.78 7.50 -10.27
N ASN A 60 -10.65 8.60 -11.00
CA ASN A 60 -10.18 9.87 -10.45
C ASN A 60 -11.34 10.74 -9.96
N MET A 61 -11.06 11.58 -8.97
CA MET A 61 -11.99 12.60 -8.49
C MET A 61 -11.69 13.91 -9.22
N LYS A 62 -12.07 14.01 -10.50
CA LYS A 62 -11.75 15.19 -11.35
C LYS A 62 -12.41 16.48 -10.87
N ASP A 63 -13.52 16.33 -10.16
CA ASP A 63 -14.28 17.40 -9.53
C ASP A 63 -13.60 17.94 -8.26
N ARG A 64 -12.62 17.21 -7.71
CA ARG A 64 -11.89 17.62 -6.51
C ARG A 64 -10.77 18.59 -6.85
N LYS A 65 -10.79 19.80 -6.27
CA LYS A 65 -9.70 20.78 -6.38
C LYS A 65 -8.82 20.79 -5.15
N ASP A 66 -7.56 21.21 -5.27
CA ASP A 66 -6.69 21.35 -4.10
C ASP A 66 -7.30 22.34 -3.07
N GLY A 67 -7.25 21.99 -1.78
CA GLY A 67 -7.75 22.83 -0.68
C GLY A 67 -9.19 22.56 -0.21
N GLU A 68 -10.04 21.87 -0.98
CA GLU A 68 -11.46 21.63 -0.60
C GLU A 68 -11.65 20.44 0.38
N LYS A 69 -10.77 20.25 1.37
CA LYS A 69 -10.81 19.11 2.34
C LYS A 69 -12.21 18.95 2.92
N GLY A 70 -12.82 17.78 2.71
CA GLY A 70 -14.15 17.44 3.24
C GLY A 70 -15.33 18.17 2.58
N GLN A 71 -15.12 18.94 1.50
CA GLN A 71 -16.22 19.65 0.79
C GLN A 71 -16.90 18.81 -0.30
N THR A 72 -16.20 17.80 -0.83
CA THR A 72 -16.69 16.96 -1.94
C THR A 72 -17.27 15.61 -1.49
N GLY A 73 -17.31 15.33 -0.19
CA GLY A 73 -17.83 14.09 0.38
C GLY A 73 -17.31 13.79 1.79
N PRO A 74 -17.86 12.76 2.47
CA PRO A 74 -17.41 12.38 3.79
C PRO A 74 -16.02 11.73 3.74
N ASN A 75 -15.15 12.06 4.69
CA ASN A 75 -13.92 11.29 4.91
C ASN A 75 -14.25 9.91 5.46
N VAL A 76 -13.42 8.93 5.12
CA VAL A 76 -13.54 7.58 5.64
C VAL A 76 -13.30 7.58 7.15
N ARG A 77 -14.16 6.88 7.89
CA ARG A 77 -13.90 6.67 9.32
C ARG A 77 -12.76 5.69 9.45
N THR A 78 -11.74 6.08 10.21
CA THR A 78 -10.55 5.25 10.42
C THR A 78 -10.36 4.93 11.89
N ARG A 79 -9.71 3.79 12.16
CA ARG A 79 -9.33 3.38 13.51
C ARG A 79 -7.91 2.84 13.52
N ARG A 80 -7.11 3.28 14.49
CA ARG A 80 -5.77 2.73 14.69
C ARG A 80 -5.85 1.32 15.29
N VAL A 81 -5.03 0.41 14.79
CA VAL A 81 -4.91 -0.97 15.27
C VAL A 81 -3.44 -1.39 15.33
N ASP A 82 -3.14 -2.28 16.28
CA ASP A 82 -1.87 -3.01 16.29
C ASP A 82 -1.79 -3.96 15.09
N ARG A 83 -0.61 -4.09 14.49
CA ARG A 83 -0.43 -4.95 13.32
C ARG A 83 -0.79 -6.41 13.62
N ASP A 84 -0.46 -6.89 14.81
CA ASP A 84 -0.70 -8.28 15.20
C ASP A 84 -2.18 -8.60 15.47
N SER A 85 -3.06 -7.59 15.48
CA SER A 85 -4.48 -7.76 15.77
C SER A 85 -5.33 -8.08 14.53
N ASN A 86 -4.76 -8.09 13.32
CA ASN A 86 -5.53 -8.20 12.07
C ASN A 86 -4.92 -9.18 11.06
N ASP A 87 -5.73 -10.09 10.51
CA ASP A 87 -5.32 -10.99 9.41
C ASP A 87 -4.87 -10.23 8.16
N MET A 88 -5.46 -9.08 7.85
CA MET A 88 -5.07 -8.28 6.70
C MET A 88 -3.66 -7.68 6.87
N ALA A 89 -3.25 -7.35 8.10
CA ALA A 89 -1.88 -6.93 8.38
C ALA A 89 -0.89 -8.09 8.20
N ARG A 90 -1.26 -9.31 8.61
CA ARG A 90 -0.45 -10.51 8.35
C ARG A 90 -0.29 -10.81 6.85
N ALA A 91 -1.34 -10.59 6.05
CA ALA A 91 -1.24 -10.70 4.59
C ALA A 91 -0.27 -9.66 4.00
N VAL A 92 -0.26 -8.43 4.55
CA VAL A 92 0.75 -7.41 4.19
C VAL A 92 2.16 -7.86 4.59
N ASP A 93 2.34 -8.45 5.77
CA ASP A 93 3.65 -8.91 6.22
C ASP A 93 4.18 -10.05 5.34
N ASP A 94 3.33 -11.02 4.97
CA ASP A 94 3.70 -12.06 4.00
C ASP A 94 4.07 -11.45 2.65
N ALA A 95 3.27 -10.50 2.14
CA ALA A 95 3.57 -9.80 0.90
C ALA A 95 4.90 -9.03 0.95
N ARG A 96 5.25 -8.43 2.10
CA ARG A 96 6.56 -7.77 2.28
C ARG A 96 7.70 -8.76 2.24
N ARG A 97 7.59 -9.87 2.98
CA ARG A 97 8.59 -10.94 2.97
C ARG A 97 8.77 -11.51 1.57
N HIS A 98 7.67 -11.81 0.89
CA HIS A 98 7.67 -12.31 -0.47
C HIS A 98 8.39 -11.36 -1.43
N ASN A 99 8.10 -10.06 -1.34
CA ASN A 99 8.76 -9.03 -2.16
C ASN A 99 10.19 -8.69 -1.71
N GLY A 100 10.67 -9.19 -0.57
CA GLY A 100 11.90 -8.72 0.06
C GLY A 100 11.89 -7.21 0.36
N ASP A 101 10.71 -6.61 0.62
CA ASP A 101 10.56 -5.16 0.73
C ASP A 101 10.67 -4.64 2.17
N GLY A 102 11.89 -4.26 2.55
CA GLY A 102 12.22 -3.59 3.81
C GLY A 102 12.10 -2.07 3.76
N SER A 103 11.54 -1.50 2.69
CA SER A 103 11.45 -0.05 2.51
C SER A 103 10.30 0.57 3.32
N GLY A 104 10.41 1.88 3.53
CA GLY A 104 9.32 2.71 4.05
C GLY A 104 8.27 3.05 2.99
N ARG A 105 7.93 2.14 2.08
CA ARG A 105 6.74 2.29 1.21
C ARG A 105 5.51 1.73 1.90
N ASN A 106 4.34 2.28 1.60
CA ASN A 106 3.08 1.81 2.17
C ASN A 106 2.58 0.56 1.45
N TYR A 107 1.97 -0.35 2.19
CA TYR A 107 1.11 -1.43 1.70
C TYR A 107 -0.31 -1.24 2.22
N ALA A 108 -1.27 -1.78 1.49
CA ALA A 108 -2.65 -1.91 1.95
C ALA A 108 -3.23 -3.25 1.53
N ALA A 109 -4.17 -3.76 2.34
CA ALA A 109 -4.90 -4.99 2.15
C ALA A 109 -6.40 -4.72 2.21
N PHE A 110 -7.14 -5.32 1.29
CA PHE A 110 -8.57 -5.09 1.07
C PHE A 110 -9.27 -6.43 1.17
N ARG A 111 -10.22 -6.56 2.09
CA ARG A 111 -11.14 -7.71 2.13
C ARG A 111 -12.38 -7.36 1.34
N TYR A 112 -12.70 -8.15 0.33
CA TYR A 112 -13.84 -7.90 -0.55
C TYR A 112 -14.54 -9.20 -0.95
N ILE A 113 -15.78 -9.08 -1.40
CA ILE A 113 -16.52 -10.17 -2.04
C ILE A 113 -16.33 -10.00 -3.56
N ASP A 114 -15.81 -11.02 -4.23
CA ASP A 114 -15.66 -11.01 -5.69
C ASP A 114 -17.02 -11.18 -6.41
N LYS A 115 -17.01 -11.05 -7.74
CA LYS A 115 -18.23 -11.15 -8.57
C LYS A 115 -18.92 -12.52 -8.47
N ASP A 116 -18.17 -13.54 -8.08
CA ASP A 116 -18.64 -14.92 -7.94
C ASP A 116 -19.11 -15.22 -6.50
N GLY A 117 -19.08 -14.21 -5.61
CA GLY A 117 -19.57 -14.29 -4.24
C GLY A 117 -18.54 -14.75 -3.20
N ASN A 118 -17.26 -14.92 -3.58
CA ASN A 118 -16.24 -15.41 -2.67
C ASN A 118 -15.56 -14.25 -1.93
N GLU A 119 -15.29 -14.44 -0.63
CA GLU A 119 -14.46 -13.52 0.13
C GLU A 119 -12.98 -13.69 -0.24
N ARG A 120 -12.33 -12.58 -0.60
CA ARG A 120 -10.92 -12.51 -1.01
C ARG A 120 -10.20 -11.40 -0.25
N ILE A 121 -8.87 -11.52 -0.18
CA ILE A 121 -7.98 -10.45 0.29
C ILE A 121 -7.10 -10.03 -0.88
N MET A 122 -7.04 -8.73 -1.19
CA MET A 122 -6.11 -8.17 -2.17
C MET A 122 -5.11 -7.26 -1.47
N VAL A 123 -3.81 -7.45 -1.74
CA VAL A 123 -2.71 -6.68 -1.18
C VAL A 123 -2.03 -5.89 -2.29
N ALA A 124 -1.76 -4.61 -2.05
CA ALA A 124 -1.00 -3.76 -2.95
C ALA A 124 0.05 -2.93 -2.20
N ARG A 125 1.23 -2.85 -2.79
CA ARG A 125 2.31 -1.93 -2.42
C ARG A 125 2.13 -0.57 -3.10
N SER A 126 2.55 0.53 -2.50
CA SER A 126 2.66 1.81 -3.21
C SER A 126 3.82 1.83 -4.22
N ASP A 127 3.56 2.29 -5.45
CA ASP A 127 4.60 2.49 -6.48
C ASP A 127 4.21 3.60 -7.46
N GLY A 128 4.63 4.84 -7.18
CA GLY A 128 4.16 6.04 -7.89
C GLY A 128 2.68 6.38 -7.65
N ARG A 129 1.89 5.40 -7.19
CA ARG A 129 0.50 5.51 -6.78
C ARG A 129 0.31 4.89 -5.39
N HIS A 130 -0.61 5.44 -4.63
CA HIS A 130 -0.93 4.95 -3.29
C HIS A 130 -1.53 3.55 -3.37
N SER A 131 -1.10 2.67 -2.45
CA SER A 131 -1.54 1.28 -2.34
C SER A 131 -3.06 1.15 -2.31
N GLU A 132 -3.74 2.09 -1.66
CA GLU A 132 -5.19 2.12 -1.49
C GLU A 132 -5.89 2.28 -2.83
N LYS A 133 -5.38 3.17 -3.69
CA LYS A 133 -5.89 3.32 -5.06
C LYS A 133 -5.55 2.11 -5.92
N ARG A 134 -4.34 1.57 -5.79
CA ARG A 134 -3.91 0.43 -6.62
C ARG A 134 -4.82 -0.77 -6.43
N ALA A 135 -5.02 -1.23 -5.19
CA ALA A 135 -5.94 -2.34 -4.91
C ALA A 135 -7.41 -1.94 -5.13
N GLY A 136 -7.83 -0.78 -4.64
CA GLY A 136 -9.22 -0.36 -4.74
C GLY A 136 -9.72 -0.23 -6.18
N MET A 137 -8.94 0.36 -7.08
CA MET A 137 -9.35 0.49 -8.49
C MET A 137 -9.47 -0.87 -9.18
N GLU A 138 -8.60 -1.83 -8.87
CA GLU A 138 -8.72 -3.19 -9.40
C GLU A 138 -9.97 -3.90 -8.86
N ILE A 139 -10.30 -3.73 -7.58
CA ILE A 139 -11.54 -4.29 -7.01
C ILE A 139 -12.77 -3.71 -7.70
N LEU A 140 -12.80 -2.37 -7.91
CA LEU A 140 -13.91 -1.71 -8.60
C LEU A 140 -14.05 -2.20 -10.05
N GLU A 141 -12.93 -2.34 -10.76
CA GLU A 141 -12.95 -2.78 -12.15
C GLU A 141 -13.43 -4.23 -12.29
N ARG A 142 -13.12 -5.07 -11.30
CA ARG A 142 -13.57 -6.48 -11.25
C ARG A 142 -14.99 -6.64 -10.69
N GLY A 143 -15.67 -5.55 -10.34
CA GLY A 143 -17.02 -5.59 -9.77
C GLY A 143 -17.09 -6.13 -8.33
N GLY A 144 -15.99 -6.05 -7.58
CA GLY A 144 -15.92 -6.54 -6.21
C GLY A 144 -16.58 -5.60 -5.20
N LYS A 145 -17.21 -6.17 -4.17
CA LYS A 145 -17.83 -5.43 -3.06
C LYS A 145 -16.89 -5.37 -1.85
N LEU A 146 -16.37 -4.19 -1.56
CA LEU A 146 -15.46 -3.98 -0.44
C LEU A 146 -16.14 -4.19 0.92
N LYS A 147 -15.42 -4.84 1.84
CA LYS A 147 -15.87 -5.11 3.22
C LYS A 147 -15.05 -4.33 4.23
N GLU A 148 -13.73 -4.44 4.13
CA GLU A 148 -12.77 -3.88 5.10
C GLU A 148 -11.49 -3.47 4.39
N VAL A 149 -10.80 -2.46 4.93
CA VAL A 149 -9.48 -2.05 4.47
C VAL A 149 -8.53 -2.01 5.66
N TYR A 150 -7.34 -2.58 5.46
CA TYR A 150 -6.18 -2.31 6.28
C TYR A 150 -5.16 -1.56 5.43
N THR A 151 -4.60 -0.47 5.95
CA THR A 151 -3.46 0.21 5.34
C THR A 151 -2.42 0.44 6.41
N GLU A 152 -1.13 0.27 6.11
CA GLU A 152 -0.12 0.42 7.16
C GLU A 152 -0.13 1.84 7.72
N ARG A 153 -0.36 2.84 6.88
CA ARG A 153 -0.53 4.24 7.24
C ARG A 153 -1.97 4.67 7.16
N GLN A 154 -2.34 5.61 8.02
CA GLN A 154 -3.60 6.31 7.89
C GLN A 154 -3.79 6.80 6.44
N PRO A 155 -4.96 6.57 5.82
CA PRO A 155 -5.26 7.11 4.51
C PRO A 155 -4.99 8.61 4.48
N CYS A 156 -4.39 9.10 3.40
CA CYS A 156 -4.00 10.50 3.30
C CYS A 156 -5.10 11.39 2.70
N ASP A 157 -4.97 12.70 2.87
CA ASP A 157 -5.74 13.76 2.21
C ASP A 157 -4.87 14.62 1.25
N ILE A 158 -3.67 14.13 0.89
CA ILE A 158 -2.73 14.83 0.00
C ILE A 158 -3.33 15.04 -1.41
N PRO A 159 -3.12 16.22 -2.02
CA PRO A 159 -3.38 16.50 -3.44
C PRO A 159 -3.08 15.33 -4.39
N GLY A 160 -4.05 14.98 -5.23
CA GLY A 160 -3.97 13.91 -6.22
C GLY A 160 -4.17 12.48 -5.68
N ALA A 161 -3.99 12.25 -4.37
CA ALA A 161 -4.25 10.97 -3.72
C ALA A 161 -5.61 10.98 -3.01
N TRP A 162 -5.81 11.82 -2.00
CA TRP A 162 -7.08 11.94 -1.26
C TRP A 162 -7.71 10.60 -0.86
N CYS A 163 -6.90 9.66 -0.36
CA CYS A 163 -7.35 8.32 0.01
C CYS A 163 -8.48 8.34 1.06
N GLU A 164 -8.51 9.32 1.98
CA GLU A 164 -9.60 9.49 2.94
C GLU A 164 -10.96 9.74 2.27
N GLU A 165 -11.02 10.50 1.18
CA GLU A 165 -12.26 10.83 0.46
C GLU A 165 -12.54 9.84 -0.68
N TRP A 166 -11.48 9.32 -1.30
CA TRP A 166 -11.56 8.43 -2.45
C TRP A 166 -12.24 7.10 -2.09
N ILE A 167 -11.88 6.50 -0.95
CA ILE A 167 -12.47 5.23 -0.49
C ILE A 167 -14.00 5.33 -0.38
N PRO A 168 -14.57 6.27 0.41
CA PRO A 168 -16.02 6.33 0.62
C PRO A 168 -16.76 6.81 -0.63
N ARG A 169 -16.12 7.58 -1.51
CA ARG A 169 -16.71 7.96 -2.79
C ARG A 169 -17.04 6.76 -3.68
N TYR A 170 -16.12 5.80 -3.77
CA TYR A 170 -16.30 4.66 -4.68
C TYR A 170 -16.89 3.42 -4.01
N PHE A 171 -16.73 3.28 -2.70
CA PHE A 171 -17.17 2.09 -1.98
C PHE A 171 -18.24 2.36 -0.90
N GLY A 172 -18.58 3.62 -0.66
CA GLY A 172 -19.54 4.03 0.37
C GLY A 172 -18.91 4.25 1.75
N ASN A 173 -19.67 4.89 2.64
CA ASN A 173 -19.20 5.43 3.92
C ASN A 173 -19.26 4.45 5.11
N LYS A 174 -19.72 3.20 4.92
CA LYS A 174 -19.89 2.20 5.99
C LYS A 174 -18.78 1.13 5.99
N LEU A 175 -17.54 1.53 5.72
CA LEU A 175 -16.38 0.62 5.69
C LEU A 175 -15.57 0.72 6.98
N ASP A 176 -15.11 -0.42 7.49
CA ASP A 176 -14.08 -0.44 8.52
C ASP A 176 -12.71 -0.26 7.87
N VAL A 177 -12.09 0.89 8.10
CA VAL A 177 -10.74 1.20 7.61
C VAL A 177 -9.81 1.31 8.81
N THR A 178 -8.82 0.42 8.85
CA THR A 178 -7.87 0.34 9.94
C THR A 178 -6.46 0.68 9.49
N TYR A 179 -5.66 1.24 10.40
CA TYR A 179 -4.27 1.56 10.13
C TYR A 179 -3.36 1.38 11.34
N SER A 180 -2.04 1.30 11.13
CA SER A 180 -1.10 1.08 12.24
C SER A 180 -0.23 2.31 12.56
N TYR A 181 0.18 3.04 11.54
CA TYR A 181 1.02 4.22 11.68
C TYR A 181 0.20 5.48 11.37
N PRO A 182 0.04 6.39 12.36
CA PRO A 182 -0.66 7.65 12.11
C PRO A 182 0.08 8.43 11.02
N TYR A 183 -0.70 9.07 10.17
CA TYR A 183 -0.21 9.87 9.07
C TYR A 183 -1.12 11.08 8.95
N ASP A 184 -0.68 12.16 9.58
CA ASP A 184 -1.37 13.44 9.60
C ASP A 184 -0.63 14.42 8.69
N ASN A 185 -1.29 14.87 7.63
CA ASN A 185 -0.68 15.80 6.68
C ASN A 185 -0.58 17.23 7.20
N ASP A 186 -1.33 17.55 8.25
CA ASP A 186 -1.35 18.87 8.87
C ASP A 186 -0.24 19.02 9.93
N ILE A 187 0.44 17.91 10.30
CA ILE A 187 1.54 17.90 11.27
C ILE A 187 2.90 17.77 10.56
N PRO A 188 3.78 18.79 10.64
CA PRO A 188 5.15 18.70 10.11
C PRO A 188 5.90 17.47 10.64
N GLY A 189 6.57 16.74 9.75
CA GLY A 189 7.36 15.57 10.10
C GLY A 189 6.56 14.26 10.26
N SER A 190 5.23 14.31 10.33
CA SER A 190 4.36 13.13 10.46
C SER A 190 4.61 12.08 9.36
N LYS A 191 4.77 12.54 8.11
CA LYS A 191 5.16 11.68 6.98
C LYS A 191 6.49 10.96 7.17
N SER A 192 7.52 11.69 7.62
CA SER A 192 8.85 11.13 7.84
C SER A 192 8.83 10.11 8.99
N SER A 193 8.10 10.41 10.06
CA SER A 193 7.87 9.51 11.19
C SER A 193 7.16 8.23 10.76
N ALA A 194 6.06 8.33 10.02
CA ALA A 194 5.32 7.16 9.51
C ALA A 194 6.19 6.32 8.56
N ASN A 195 6.95 6.96 7.66
CA ASN A 195 7.89 6.29 6.78
C ASN A 195 8.96 5.51 7.55
N SER A 196 9.55 6.15 8.56
CA SER A 196 10.62 5.57 9.38
C SER A 196 10.10 4.43 10.25
N ALA A 197 8.91 4.56 10.81
CA ALA A 197 8.27 3.51 11.60
C ALA A 197 7.96 2.28 10.75
N VAL A 198 7.35 2.46 9.57
CA VAL A 198 7.13 1.38 8.60
C VAL A 198 8.45 0.73 8.19
N LYS A 199 9.48 1.53 7.87
CA LYS A 199 10.78 1.01 7.45
C LYS A 199 11.44 0.16 8.54
N ARG A 200 11.42 0.60 9.79
CA ARG A 200 11.96 -0.17 10.93
C ARG A 200 11.25 -1.51 11.08
N TYR A 201 9.92 -1.48 11.06
CA TYR A 201 9.12 -2.69 11.19
C TYR A 201 9.37 -3.65 10.01
N ALA A 202 9.30 -3.15 8.78
CA ALA A 202 9.55 -3.93 7.58
C ALA A 202 10.96 -4.53 7.53
N GLY A 203 11.97 -3.78 8.00
CA GLY A 203 13.33 -4.30 8.14
C GLY A 203 13.40 -5.50 9.09
N GLY A 204 12.70 -5.45 10.23
CA GLY A 204 12.63 -6.56 11.18
C GLY A 204 11.82 -7.77 10.69
N LEU A 205 10.99 -7.63 9.65
CA LEU A 205 10.30 -8.76 9.04
C LEU A 205 11.19 -9.63 8.14
N LEU A 206 12.31 -9.08 7.68
CA LEU A 206 13.20 -9.70 6.70
C LEU A 206 14.49 -10.27 7.31
N THR A 207 14.73 -10.01 8.58
CA THR A 207 15.83 -10.56 9.39
C THR A 207 15.40 -11.83 10.09
#